data_AF-A0A0C3RZN4-F1
#
_entry.id   AF-A0A0C3RZN4-F1
#
_cell.length_a   1.000
_cell.length_b   1.000
_cell.length_c   1.000
_cell.angle_alpha   90.00
_cell.angle_beta   90.00
_cell.angle_gamma   90.00
#
_symmetry.space_group_name_H-M   'P 1'
#
loop_
_entity.id
_entity.type
_entity.pdbx_description
1 polymer ?
#
loop_
_entity_poly.entity_id
_entity_poly.type
_entity_poly.pdbx_seq_one_letter_code
_entity_poly.pdbx_strand_id
1 'polypeptide(L)'
;MPDTHQEAAVAVRNSCTCDACIDGWLAPRMKERLEVEANFLRYVSNSLLEDLSGLPADEVLPDWIIAADTALHYIPMELHTKMSPAFYRGYVMVIEAIYYILLQEPLDVACIPTPAAITARIQEAKEEPKESPTALGAEDIEDINKFFAAGGRVEFALEALTDRAMEKSPEGSEYRRKTELREEEEEFEKEVDDIPMCMNDLNFAFVRTRLGLPAHSIGPHWFFLTDSEEEDEFEGDDGEEVVYEVQTDRLDGTFMKRRE
;
A
#
# COMPACT_ATOMS: atom_id res chain seq x y z
N MET A 1 25.04 3.05 -33.70
CA MET A 1 23.86 3.85 -34.09
C MET A 1 22.70 3.26 -33.30
N PRO A 2 22.04 4.02 -32.41
CA PRO A 2 20.88 3.51 -31.70
C PRO A 2 19.78 3.16 -32.70
N ASP A 3 19.12 2.02 -32.48
CA ASP A 3 18.09 1.45 -33.35
C ASP A 3 16.84 2.34 -33.35
N THR A 4 16.61 3.07 -34.44
CA THR A 4 15.49 4.01 -34.62
C THR A 4 14.10 3.35 -34.49
N HIS A 5 14.03 2.03 -34.57
CA HIS A 5 12.79 1.27 -34.35
C HIS A 5 12.45 1.06 -32.87
N GLN A 6 13.45 1.02 -31.98
CA GLN A 6 13.24 0.83 -30.56
C GLN A 6 12.78 2.14 -29.89
N GLU A 7 13.31 3.28 -30.32
CA GLU A 7 12.85 4.61 -29.86
C GLU A 7 11.41 4.92 -30.28
N ALA A 8 11.00 4.51 -31.49
CA ALA A 8 9.61 4.70 -31.95
C ALA A 8 8.61 3.83 -31.15
N ALA A 9 8.98 2.60 -30.79
CA ALA A 9 8.13 1.73 -29.97
C ALA A 9 8.00 2.22 -28.51
N VAL A 10 9.06 2.82 -27.97
CA VAL A 10 9.04 3.46 -26.63
C VAL A 10 8.19 4.74 -26.64
N ALA A 11 8.28 5.55 -27.70
CA ALA A 11 7.48 6.77 -27.83
C ALA A 11 5.97 6.47 -27.95
N VAL A 12 5.58 5.40 -28.64
CA VAL A 12 4.16 4.98 -28.78
C VAL A 12 3.61 4.36 -27.49
N ARG A 13 4.45 3.71 -26.67
CA ARG A 13 4.04 3.20 -25.34
C ARG A 13 3.86 4.30 -24.29
N ASN A 14 4.36 5.50 -24.56
CA ASN A 14 4.31 6.63 -23.62
C ASN A 14 3.20 7.63 -23.95
N SER A 15 2.43 7.41 -25.01
CA SER A 15 1.26 8.22 -25.34
C SER A 15 -0.01 7.58 -24.76
N CYS A 16 -0.78 8.37 -24.00
CA CYS A 16 -2.11 7.97 -23.55
C CYS A 16 -3.01 7.56 -24.74
N THR A 17 -3.75 6.47 -24.62
CA THR A 17 -4.69 6.00 -25.67
C THR A 17 -6.14 6.37 -25.38
N CYS A 18 -6.46 6.81 -24.16
CA CYS A 18 -7.83 7.08 -23.73
C CYS A 18 -8.19 8.57 -23.67
N ASP A 19 -7.25 9.48 -23.96
CA ASP A 19 -7.36 10.94 -23.80
C ASP A 19 -7.78 11.43 -22.40
N ALA A 20 -7.92 10.52 -21.43
CA ALA A 20 -8.35 10.78 -20.06
C ALA A 20 -7.21 10.64 -19.03
N CYS A 21 -5.98 10.38 -19.47
CA CYS A 21 -4.85 10.23 -18.56
C CYS A 21 -4.52 11.55 -17.85
N ILE A 22 -4.31 11.48 -16.54
CA ILE A 22 -3.88 12.59 -15.70
C ILE A 22 -2.45 12.95 -16.10
N ASP A 23 -2.21 14.25 -16.33
CA ASP A 23 -0.96 14.79 -16.88
C ASP A 23 -0.53 14.10 -18.20
N GLY A 24 -1.50 13.54 -18.95
CA GLY A 24 -1.28 12.86 -20.21
C GLY A 24 -0.60 11.50 -20.11
N TRP A 25 -0.41 10.93 -18.91
CA TRP A 25 0.29 9.65 -18.76
C TRP A 25 -0.29 8.70 -17.71
N LEU A 26 -0.78 9.19 -16.57
CA LEU A 26 -1.31 8.35 -15.50
C LEU A 26 -2.76 7.99 -15.83
N ALA A 27 -3.01 6.72 -16.14
CA ALA A 27 -4.36 6.27 -16.45
C ALA A 27 -5.27 6.39 -15.21
N PRO A 28 -6.55 6.78 -15.37
CA PRO A 28 -7.47 6.92 -14.25
C PRO A 28 -7.62 5.61 -13.43
N ARG A 29 -7.74 4.44 -14.09
CA ARG A 29 -7.80 3.15 -13.40
C ARG A 29 -6.53 2.85 -12.59
N MET A 30 -5.36 3.24 -13.11
CA MET A 30 -4.10 3.13 -12.36
C MET A 30 -4.07 4.07 -11.15
N LYS A 31 -4.58 5.30 -11.25
CA LYS A 31 -4.74 6.19 -10.10
C LYS A 31 -5.63 5.53 -9.04
N GLU A 32 -6.80 5.02 -9.41
CA GLU A 32 -7.71 4.36 -8.47
C GLU A 32 -7.05 3.18 -7.76
N ARG A 33 -6.28 2.36 -8.50
CA ARG A 33 -5.51 1.26 -7.90
C ARG A 33 -4.47 1.73 -6.89
N LEU A 34 -3.73 2.81 -7.20
CA LEU A 34 -2.78 3.42 -6.26
C LEU A 34 -3.52 4.02 -5.06
N GLU A 35 -4.70 4.60 -5.24
CA GLU A 35 -5.49 5.16 -4.16
C GLU A 35 -5.98 4.10 -3.18
N VAL A 36 -6.52 2.99 -3.69
CA VAL A 36 -6.96 1.84 -2.88
C VAL A 36 -5.81 1.30 -2.03
N GLU A 37 -4.63 1.09 -2.63
CA GLU A 37 -3.48 0.58 -1.87
C GLU A 37 -2.91 1.63 -0.91
N ALA A 38 -2.91 2.92 -1.24
CA ALA A 38 -2.49 3.97 -0.32
C ALA A 38 -3.43 4.05 0.90
N ASN A 39 -4.74 3.89 0.68
CA ASN A 39 -5.72 3.82 1.76
C ASN A 39 -5.49 2.60 2.65
N PHE A 40 -5.25 1.42 2.05
CA PHE A 40 -4.97 0.19 2.78
C PHE A 40 -3.69 0.30 3.63
N LEU A 41 -2.59 0.78 3.04
CA LEU A 41 -1.33 0.99 3.75
C LEU A 41 -1.52 1.97 4.91
N ARG A 42 -2.19 3.09 4.67
CA ARG A 42 -2.53 4.05 5.73
C ARG A 42 -3.34 3.41 6.85
N TYR A 43 -4.34 2.60 6.52
CA TYR A 43 -5.19 1.92 7.51
C TYR A 43 -4.39 0.96 8.38
N VAL A 44 -3.59 0.08 7.77
CA VAL A 44 -2.75 -0.88 8.49
C VAL A 44 -1.73 -0.16 9.36
N SER A 45 -1.03 0.83 8.82
CA SER A 45 0.02 1.51 9.58
C SER A 45 -0.55 2.31 10.76
N ASN A 46 -1.70 2.97 10.59
CA ASN A 46 -2.39 3.66 11.68
C ASN A 46 -2.87 2.68 12.77
N SER A 47 -3.40 1.51 12.40
CA SER A 47 -3.76 0.48 13.38
C SER A 47 -2.56 0.05 14.23
N LEU A 48 -1.38 -0.10 13.61
CA LEU A 48 -0.15 -0.46 14.32
C LEU A 48 0.41 0.68 15.17
N LEU A 49 0.14 1.94 14.81
CA LEU A 49 0.52 3.08 15.64
C LEU A 49 -0.19 3.10 17.01
N GLU A 50 -1.42 2.59 17.08
CA GLU A 50 -2.15 2.47 18.35
C GLU A 50 -1.41 1.56 19.34
N ASP A 51 -0.87 0.44 18.84
CA ASP A 51 -0.08 -0.51 19.63
C ASP A 51 1.26 0.07 20.12
N LEU A 52 1.75 1.12 19.46
CA LEU A 52 3.01 1.81 19.81
C LEU A 52 2.82 2.98 20.78
N SER A 53 1.59 3.35 21.11
CA SER A 53 1.27 4.52 21.95
C SER A 53 1.92 4.50 23.35
N GLY A 54 2.27 3.32 23.87
CA GLY A 54 2.96 3.15 25.15
C GLY A 54 4.48 3.13 25.09
N LEU A 55 5.08 3.12 23.89
CA LEU A 55 6.53 3.00 23.73
C LEU A 55 7.22 4.38 23.69
N PRO A 56 8.43 4.50 24.26
CA PRO A 56 9.25 5.70 24.12
C PRO A 56 9.52 6.02 22.65
N ALA A 57 9.40 7.30 22.28
CA ALA A 57 9.52 7.76 20.90
C ALA A 57 10.88 7.46 20.24
N ASP A 58 11.94 7.28 21.05
CA ASP A 58 13.32 7.08 20.61
C ASP A 58 13.81 5.62 20.79
N GLU A 59 12.96 4.71 21.28
CA GLU A 59 13.29 3.29 21.36
C GLU A 59 13.28 2.65 19.97
N VAL A 60 14.10 1.63 19.75
CA VAL A 60 14.08 0.89 18.48
C VAL A 60 12.74 0.19 18.33
N LEU A 61 12.18 0.25 17.13
CA LEU A 61 10.91 -0.36 16.78
C LEU A 61 10.99 -1.88 16.99
N PRO A 62 10.02 -2.51 17.66
CA PRO A 62 10.01 -3.95 17.80
C PRO A 62 9.97 -4.68 16.46
N ASP A 63 10.71 -5.78 16.31
CA ASP A 63 10.78 -6.57 15.07
C ASP A 63 9.40 -7.03 14.57
N TRP A 64 8.46 -7.29 15.48
CA TRP A 64 7.11 -7.72 15.12
C TRP A 64 6.32 -6.64 14.38
N ILE A 65 6.60 -5.35 14.60
CA ILE A 65 5.99 -4.25 13.84
C ILE A 65 6.53 -4.26 12.42
N ILE A 66 7.85 -4.43 12.26
CA ILE A 66 8.51 -4.51 10.95
C ILE A 66 7.94 -5.70 10.17
N ALA A 67 7.74 -6.85 10.82
CA ALA A 67 7.13 -8.02 10.21
C ALA A 67 5.63 -7.86 9.89
N ALA A 68 4.88 -7.11 10.70
CA ALA A 68 3.45 -6.89 10.52
C ALA A 68 3.15 -5.84 9.42
N ASP A 69 3.91 -4.75 9.37
CA ASP A 69 3.76 -3.74 8.33
C ASP A 69 4.67 -4.03 7.13
N THR A 70 4.10 -4.72 6.13
CA THR A 70 4.80 -5.04 4.89
C THR A 70 5.35 -3.82 4.14
N ALA A 71 4.85 -2.60 4.38
CA ALA A 71 5.41 -1.39 3.77
C ALA A 71 6.81 -1.06 4.32
N LEU A 72 7.14 -1.51 5.55
CA LEU A 72 8.46 -1.35 6.13
C LEU A 72 9.51 -2.26 5.50
N HIS A 73 9.08 -3.30 4.78
CA HIS A 73 9.98 -4.18 4.04
C HIS A 73 10.70 -3.44 2.89
N TYR A 74 10.21 -2.29 2.45
CA TYR A 74 10.86 -1.45 1.42
C TYR A 74 11.86 -0.45 1.99
N ILE A 75 12.01 -0.41 3.31
CA ILE A 75 13.05 0.37 3.98
C ILE A 75 14.32 -0.48 4.05
N PRO A 76 15.48 0.02 3.60
CA PRO A 76 16.75 -0.70 3.66
C PRO A 76 17.08 -1.17 5.07
N MET A 77 17.61 -2.39 5.20
CA MET A 77 17.92 -3.02 6.49
C MET A 77 18.87 -2.17 7.36
N GLU A 78 19.75 -1.37 6.75
CA GLU A 78 20.67 -0.48 7.46
C GLU A 78 19.97 0.62 8.25
N LEU A 79 18.69 0.90 7.95
CA LEU A 79 17.87 1.85 8.68
C LEU A 79 17.06 1.20 9.80
N HIS A 80 16.88 -0.13 9.81
CA HIS A 80 16.00 -0.81 10.77
C HIS A 80 16.43 -0.59 12.23
N THR A 81 17.74 -0.57 12.50
CA THR A 81 18.27 -0.27 13.84
C THR A 81 18.07 1.19 14.28
N LYS A 82 17.59 2.05 13.38
CA LYS A 82 17.29 3.48 13.62
C LYS A 82 15.80 3.77 13.56
N MET A 83 14.98 2.78 13.22
CA MET A 83 13.53 2.95 13.19
C MET A 83 13.06 3.00 14.62
N SER A 84 12.53 4.15 15.04
CA SER A 84 11.83 4.31 16.31
C SER A 84 10.33 4.53 16.10
N PRO A 85 9.49 4.53 17.14
CA PRO A 85 8.08 4.90 16.99
C PRO A 85 7.89 6.27 16.32
N ALA A 86 8.76 7.24 16.60
CA ALA A 86 8.76 8.55 15.94
C ALA A 86 9.13 8.47 14.44
N PHE A 87 10.16 7.69 14.10
CA PHE A 87 10.50 7.41 12.70
C PHE A 87 9.29 6.82 11.97
N TYR A 88 8.63 5.84 12.58
CA TYR A 88 7.51 5.14 11.99
C TYR A 88 6.29 6.07 11.82
N ARG A 89 5.94 6.89 12.82
CA ARG A 89 4.91 7.94 12.66
C ARG A 89 5.22 8.88 11.51
N GLY A 90 6.47 9.35 11.40
CA GLY A 90 6.90 10.17 10.26
C GLY A 90 6.74 9.47 8.91
N TYR A 91 6.99 8.16 8.84
CA TYR A 91 6.73 7.35 7.64
C TYR A 91 5.23 7.23 7.32
N VAL A 92 4.38 7.01 8.33
CA VAL A 92 2.92 6.98 8.16
C VAL A 92 2.40 8.32 7.62
N MET A 93 2.90 9.44 8.14
CA MET A 93 2.52 10.78 7.63
C MET A 93 2.90 10.98 6.14
N VAL A 94 3.98 10.35 5.67
CA VAL A 94 4.33 10.33 4.23
C VAL A 94 3.30 9.52 3.42
N ILE A 95 2.88 8.35 3.91
CA ILE A 95 1.82 7.54 3.29
C ILE A 95 0.50 8.32 3.25
N GLU A 96 0.16 9.03 4.33
CA GLU A 96 -1.04 9.88 4.37
C GLU A 96 -0.97 11.00 3.34
N ALA A 97 0.18 11.69 3.22
CA ALA A 97 0.36 12.72 2.21
C ALA A 97 0.17 12.16 0.78
N ILE A 98 0.67 10.94 0.51
CA ILE A 98 0.45 10.25 -0.78
C ILE A 98 -1.04 10.01 -1.01
N TYR A 99 -1.74 9.44 -0.01
CA TYR A 99 -3.17 9.16 -0.09
C TYR A 99 -3.99 10.45 -0.34
N TYR A 100 -3.68 11.54 0.36
CA TYR A 100 -4.38 12.81 0.15
C TYR A 100 -4.12 13.46 -1.21
N ILE A 101 -2.95 13.24 -1.81
CA ILE A 101 -2.69 13.66 -3.20
C ILE A 101 -3.54 12.85 -4.17
N LEU A 102 -3.65 11.53 -3.95
CA LEU A 102 -4.43 10.63 -4.81
C LEU A 102 -5.93 10.89 -4.70
N LEU A 103 -6.45 11.28 -3.54
CA LEU A 103 -7.85 11.67 -3.37
C LEU A 103 -8.27 12.93 -4.13
N GLN A 104 -7.33 13.73 -4.64
CA GLN A 104 -7.67 14.96 -5.34
C GLN A 104 -8.25 14.66 -6.73
N GLU A 105 -9.29 15.40 -7.09
CA GLU A 105 -9.85 15.37 -8.44
C GLU A 105 -8.92 16.08 -9.44
N PRO A 106 -8.79 15.58 -10.68
CA PRO A 106 -7.84 16.07 -11.68
C PRO A 106 -8.20 17.42 -12.32
N LEU A 107 -9.13 18.19 -11.74
CA LEU A 107 -9.67 19.40 -12.35
C LEU A 107 -8.63 20.53 -12.47
N ASP A 108 -7.72 20.70 -11.51
CA ASP A 108 -6.72 21.79 -11.52
C ASP A 108 -5.41 21.48 -10.77
N VAL A 109 -5.34 20.40 -9.98
CA VAL A 109 -4.15 20.03 -9.20
C VAL A 109 -3.67 18.65 -9.66
N ALA A 110 -2.36 18.51 -9.86
CA ALA A 110 -1.77 17.22 -10.23
C ALA A 110 -1.93 16.22 -9.06
N CYS A 111 -2.89 15.30 -9.18
CA CYS A 111 -3.15 14.17 -8.28
C CYS A 111 -2.10 13.05 -8.47
N ILE A 112 -0.83 13.44 -8.55
CA ILE A 112 0.30 12.55 -8.85
C ILE A 112 1.29 12.63 -7.68
N PRO A 113 1.47 11.56 -6.90
CA PRO A 113 2.30 11.59 -5.70
C PRO A 113 3.80 11.46 -6.05
N THR A 114 4.35 12.45 -6.73
CA THR A 114 5.81 12.55 -6.93
C THR A 114 6.50 12.96 -5.62
N PRO A 115 7.80 12.66 -5.42
CA PRO A 115 8.55 13.13 -4.25
C PRO A 115 8.43 14.64 -3.99
N ALA A 116 8.42 15.44 -5.07
CA ALA A 116 8.24 16.88 -4.99
C ALA A 116 6.81 17.26 -4.53
N ALA A 117 5.78 16.61 -5.08
CA ALA A 117 4.39 16.83 -4.71
C ALA A 117 4.12 16.42 -3.25
N ILE A 118 4.65 15.29 -2.81
CA ILE A 118 4.54 14.83 -1.40
C ILE A 118 5.21 15.83 -0.46
N THR A 119 6.42 16.30 -0.81
CA THR A 119 7.11 17.30 0.01
C THR A 119 6.32 18.60 0.07
N ALA A 120 5.78 19.08 -1.06
CA ALA A 120 4.94 20.28 -1.11
C ALA A 120 3.68 20.11 -0.24
N ARG A 121 2.98 18.98 -0.38
CA ARG A 121 1.79 18.64 0.40
C ARG A 121 2.05 18.64 1.90
N ILE A 122 3.18 18.08 2.33
CA ILE A 122 3.62 18.09 3.73
C ILE A 122 3.87 19.53 4.21
N GLN A 123 4.43 20.43 3.38
CA GLN A 123 4.61 21.83 3.80
C GLN A 123 3.27 22.57 3.90
N GLU A 124 2.39 22.40 2.92
CA GLU A 124 1.04 22.98 2.93
C GLU A 124 0.28 22.56 4.20
N ALA A 125 0.34 21.27 4.55
CA ALA A 125 -0.29 20.72 5.74
C ALA A 125 0.17 21.36 7.06
N LYS A 126 1.38 21.95 7.11
CA LYS A 126 1.89 22.69 8.28
C LYS A 126 1.27 24.08 8.42
N GLU A 127 0.86 24.66 7.31
CA GLU A 127 0.28 26.00 7.22
C GLU A 127 -1.26 25.96 7.30
N GLU A 128 -1.86 24.78 7.13
CA GLU A 128 -3.30 24.58 7.21
C GLU A 128 -3.88 24.87 8.61
N PRO A 129 -5.14 25.34 8.69
CA PRO A 129 -5.85 25.48 9.96
C PRO A 129 -5.96 24.15 10.69
N LYS A 130 -5.87 24.14 12.02
CA LYS A 130 -5.92 22.92 12.85
C LYS A 130 -7.22 22.11 12.69
N GLU A 131 -8.28 22.75 12.22
CA GLU A 131 -9.56 22.11 11.94
C GLU A 131 -9.58 21.34 10.62
N SER A 132 -8.57 21.55 9.76
CA SER A 132 -8.43 20.80 8.51
C SER A 132 -8.15 19.32 8.83
N PRO A 133 -8.83 18.37 8.16
CA PRO A 133 -8.59 16.94 8.35
C PRO A 133 -7.18 16.51 7.91
N THR A 134 -6.42 17.41 7.29
CA THR A 134 -5.07 17.18 6.79
C THR A 134 -4.02 18.07 7.44
N ALA A 135 -4.38 18.87 8.45
CA ALA A 135 -3.41 19.70 9.15
C ALA A 135 -2.48 18.85 10.01
N LEU A 136 -1.19 19.18 9.96
CA LEU A 136 -0.18 18.53 10.80
C LEU A 136 0.04 19.31 12.09
N GLY A 137 0.02 18.61 13.22
CA GLY A 137 0.41 19.10 14.51
C GLY A 137 1.92 19.32 14.62
N ALA A 138 2.35 19.98 15.69
CA ALA A 138 3.78 20.19 15.97
C ALA A 138 4.52 18.85 16.18
N GLU A 139 3.84 17.87 16.78
CA GLU A 139 4.37 16.51 17.01
C GLU A 139 4.56 15.76 15.68
N ASP A 140 3.58 15.82 14.77
CA ASP A 140 3.67 15.19 13.45
C ASP A 140 4.85 15.76 12.64
N ILE A 141 5.06 17.08 12.71
CA ILE A 141 6.20 17.74 12.05
C ILE A 141 7.53 17.25 12.64
N GLU A 142 7.61 17.07 13.95
CA GLU A 142 8.81 16.54 14.61
C GLU A 142 9.10 15.10 14.16
N ASP A 143 8.08 14.25 14.10
CA ASP A 143 8.20 12.85 13.70
C ASP A 143 8.57 12.71 12.21
N ILE A 144 7.99 13.52 11.32
CA ILE A 144 8.41 13.62 9.91
C ILE A 144 9.89 14.03 9.81
N ASN A 145 10.33 15.00 10.61
CA ASN A 145 11.73 15.41 10.62
C ASN A 145 12.65 14.30 11.13
N LYS A 146 12.23 13.52 12.14
CA LYS A 146 12.98 12.35 12.64
C LYS A 146 13.09 11.26 11.58
N PHE A 147 12.01 10.98 10.84
CA PHE A 147 12.03 10.06 9.71
C PHE A 147 13.11 10.45 8.68
N PHE A 148 13.09 11.71 8.20
CA PHE A 148 14.09 12.18 7.23
C PHE A 148 15.51 12.24 7.81
N ALA A 149 15.67 12.69 9.06
CA ALA A 149 16.99 12.79 9.71
C ALA A 149 17.66 11.42 9.91
N ALA A 150 16.88 10.36 10.09
CA ALA A 150 17.38 9.00 10.20
C ALA A 150 17.81 8.38 8.85
N GLY A 151 17.54 9.06 7.72
CA GLY A 151 17.79 8.58 6.37
C GLY A 151 16.54 8.05 5.65
N GLY A 152 15.35 8.28 6.22
CA GLY A 152 14.07 8.04 5.57
C GLY A 152 13.93 8.83 4.27
N ARG A 153 13.15 8.28 3.34
CA ARG A 153 12.91 8.84 2.00
C ARG A 153 11.47 8.58 1.59
N VAL A 154 10.85 9.52 0.91
CA VAL A 154 9.46 9.37 0.43
C VAL A 154 9.34 8.26 -0.61
N GLU A 155 10.42 7.98 -1.32
CA GLU A 155 10.55 6.92 -2.30
C GLU A 155 10.32 5.53 -1.70
N PHE A 156 10.61 5.31 -0.41
CA PHE A 156 10.31 4.02 0.24
C PHE A 156 8.81 3.74 0.29
N ALA A 157 8.00 4.77 0.63
CA ALA A 157 6.55 4.64 0.66
C ALA A 157 5.95 4.48 -0.75
N LEU A 158 6.47 5.24 -1.73
CA LEU A 158 6.06 5.10 -3.13
C LEU A 158 6.42 3.73 -3.72
N GLU A 159 7.59 3.20 -3.35
CA GLU A 159 8.02 1.88 -3.79
C GLU A 159 7.11 0.79 -3.21
N ALA A 160 6.82 0.85 -1.90
CA ALA A 160 5.85 -0.04 -1.25
C ALA A 160 4.48 0.03 -1.91
N LEU A 161 3.99 1.24 -2.17
CA LEU A 161 2.69 1.48 -2.79
C LEU A 161 2.60 0.88 -4.20
N THR A 162 3.56 1.20 -5.06
CA THR A 162 3.54 0.75 -6.47
C THR A 162 3.73 -0.75 -6.60
N ASP A 163 4.58 -1.34 -5.76
CA ASP A 163 4.83 -2.78 -5.77
C ASP A 163 3.61 -3.56 -5.28
N ARG A 164 2.94 -3.10 -4.21
CA ARG A 164 1.68 -3.72 -3.74
C ARG A 164 0.56 -3.61 -4.76
N ALA A 165 0.39 -2.44 -5.37
CA ALA A 165 -0.59 -2.24 -6.44
C ALA A 165 -0.33 -3.19 -7.62
N MET A 166 0.93 -3.44 -7.95
CA MET A 166 1.33 -4.42 -8.96
C MET A 166 1.03 -5.86 -8.52
N GLU A 167 1.44 -6.27 -7.31
CA GLU A 167 1.28 -7.65 -6.81
C GLU A 167 -0.18 -8.09 -6.69
N LYS A 168 -1.10 -7.15 -6.44
CA LYS A 168 -2.56 -7.40 -6.46
C LYS A 168 -3.21 -7.33 -7.84
N SER A 169 -2.50 -6.83 -8.85
CA SER A 169 -3.01 -6.74 -10.22
C SER A 169 -2.71 -8.03 -11.01
N PRO A 170 -3.27 -8.20 -12.22
CA PRO A 170 -2.96 -9.32 -13.11
C PRO A 170 -1.46 -9.50 -13.44
N GLU A 171 -0.64 -8.45 -13.31
CA GLU A 171 0.81 -8.51 -13.51
C GLU A 171 1.55 -9.15 -12.32
N GLY A 172 0.94 -9.09 -11.13
CA GLY A 172 1.49 -9.55 -9.87
C GLY A 172 1.69 -11.06 -9.78
N SER A 173 2.72 -11.46 -9.02
CA SER A 173 2.96 -12.88 -8.75
C SER A 173 1.99 -13.44 -7.72
N GLU A 174 1.65 -12.65 -6.70
CA GLU A 174 0.70 -13.00 -5.65
C GLU A 174 -0.71 -13.18 -6.21
N TYR A 175 -1.14 -12.27 -7.10
CA TYR A 175 -2.40 -12.41 -7.85
C TYR A 175 -2.56 -13.77 -8.52
N ARG A 176 -1.48 -14.32 -9.10
CA ARG A 176 -1.52 -15.62 -9.78
C ARG A 176 -1.61 -16.80 -8.81
N ARG A 177 -1.14 -16.63 -7.57
CA ARG A 177 -1.05 -17.68 -6.56
C ARG A 177 -2.27 -17.74 -5.64
N LYS A 178 -2.86 -16.58 -5.32
CA LYS A 178 -3.93 -16.45 -4.32
C LYS A 178 -5.27 -16.25 -5.01
N THR A 179 -6.29 -17.01 -4.59
CA THR A 179 -7.64 -16.90 -5.18
C THR A 179 -8.34 -15.63 -4.71
N GLU A 180 -8.11 -15.27 -3.45
CA GLU A 180 -8.67 -14.10 -2.79
C GLU A 180 -8.28 -12.81 -3.54
N LEU A 181 -7.03 -12.70 -4.01
CA LEU A 181 -6.58 -11.53 -4.78
C LEU A 181 -7.23 -11.45 -6.17
N ARG A 182 -7.62 -12.58 -6.75
CA ARG A 182 -8.37 -12.58 -8.02
C ARG A 182 -9.81 -12.13 -7.83
N GLU A 183 -10.41 -12.52 -6.72
CA GLU A 183 -11.75 -12.05 -6.32
C GLU A 183 -11.73 -10.55 -6.00
N GLU A 184 -10.73 -10.05 -5.26
CA GLU A 184 -10.51 -8.62 -5.00
C GLU A 184 -10.38 -7.83 -6.32
N GLU A 185 -9.63 -8.33 -7.30
CA GLU A 185 -9.48 -7.68 -8.61
C GLU A 185 -10.79 -7.70 -9.41
N GLU A 186 -11.56 -8.79 -9.36
CA GLU A 186 -12.88 -8.85 -10.00
C GLU A 186 -13.87 -7.87 -9.37
N GLU A 187 -13.75 -7.57 -8.08
CA GLU A 187 -14.50 -6.51 -7.41
C GLU A 187 -14.02 -5.13 -7.85
N PHE A 188 -12.70 -4.90 -7.87
CA PHE A 188 -12.11 -3.65 -8.37
C PHE A 188 -12.56 -3.34 -9.80
N GLU A 189 -12.51 -4.31 -10.73
CA GLU A 189 -12.96 -4.12 -12.11
C GLU A 189 -14.44 -3.75 -12.24
N LYS A 190 -15.30 -4.20 -11.31
CA LYS A 190 -16.70 -3.77 -11.26
C LYS A 190 -16.82 -2.32 -10.77
N GLU A 191 -15.99 -1.90 -9.83
CA GLU A 191 -15.99 -0.52 -9.31
C GLU A 191 -15.50 0.49 -10.35
N VAL A 192 -14.56 0.08 -11.21
CA VAL A 192 -13.98 0.95 -12.25
C VAL A 192 -14.54 0.73 -13.66
N ASP A 193 -15.67 0.01 -13.82
CA ASP A 193 -16.26 -0.31 -15.12
C ASP A 193 -16.59 0.95 -15.96
N ASP A 194 -17.04 2.01 -15.29
CA ASP A 194 -17.36 3.31 -15.92
C ASP A 194 -16.10 4.14 -16.29
N ILE A 195 -14.92 3.72 -15.84
CA ILE A 195 -13.65 4.41 -16.12
C ILE A 195 -13.05 3.87 -17.43
N PRO A 196 -12.67 4.73 -18.39
CA PRO A 196 -12.16 4.29 -19.68
C PRO A 196 -10.84 3.51 -19.53
N MET A 197 -10.76 2.37 -20.23
CA MET A 197 -9.54 1.58 -20.31
C MET A 197 -8.41 2.34 -21.02
N CYS A 198 -7.18 2.15 -20.54
CA CYS A 198 -5.97 2.73 -21.11
C CYS A 198 -4.87 1.68 -21.21
N MET A 199 -3.98 1.81 -22.20
CA MET A 199 -2.79 0.95 -22.28
C MET A 199 -1.84 1.08 -21.08
N ASN A 200 -2.00 2.14 -20.27
CA ASN A 200 -1.21 2.40 -19.08
C ASN A 200 -1.84 1.87 -17.78
N ASP A 201 -3.01 1.23 -17.83
CA ASP A 201 -3.72 0.74 -16.64
C ASP A 201 -2.90 -0.26 -15.80
N LEU A 202 -2.00 -1.01 -16.45
CA LEU A 202 -1.11 -1.99 -15.82
C LEU A 202 0.38 -1.76 -16.15
N ASN A 203 0.74 -0.57 -16.66
CA ASN A 203 2.12 -0.26 -17.04
C ASN A 203 2.94 0.26 -15.83
N PHE A 204 3.12 -0.59 -14.81
CA PHE A 204 3.78 -0.22 -13.55
C PHE A 204 5.20 0.29 -13.73
N ALA A 205 5.99 -0.27 -14.65
CA ALA A 205 7.35 0.20 -14.91
C ALA A 205 7.40 1.66 -15.38
N PHE A 206 6.44 2.05 -16.25
CA PHE A 206 6.30 3.44 -16.70
C PHE A 206 5.84 4.35 -15.57
N VAL A 207 4.82 3.93 -14.82
CA VAL A 207 4.29 4.67 -13.66
C VAL A 207 5.38 4.93 -12.62
N ARG A 208 6.15 3.91 -12.24
CA ARG A 208 7.30 4.03 -11.33
C ARG A 208 8.29 5.09 -11.81
N THR A 209 8.70 5.01 -13.07
CA THR A 209 9.64 5.97 -13.66
C THR A 209 9.10 7.40 -13.59
N ARG A 210 7.81 7.59 -13.85
CA ARG A 210 7.14 8.89 -13.79
C ARG A 210 6.94 9.42 -12.37
N LEU A 211 6.81 8.53 -11.38
CA LEU A 211 6.81 8.86 -9.96
C LEU A 211 8.23 9.15 -9.41
N GLY A 212 9.27 9.07 -10.25
CA GLY A 212 10.65 9.30 -9.81
C GLY A 212 11.32 8.08 -9.17
N LEU A 213 10.71 6.90 -9.31
CA LEU A 213 11.29 5.64 -8.87
C LEU A 213 12.09 4.96 -10.00
N PRO A 214 13.00 4.03 -9.67
CA PRO A 214 13.58 3.12 -10.65
C PRO A 214 12.49 2.26 -11.32
N ALA A 215 12.69 1.95 -12.60
CA ALA A 215 11.73 1.16 -13.37
C ALA A 215 11.48 -0.26 -12.81
N HIS A 216 12.47 -0.81 -12.10
CA HIS A 216 12.37 -2.09 -11.40
C HIS A 216 12.32 -1.86 -9.88
N SER A 217 11.64 -2.75 -9.17
CA SER A 217 11.63 -2.76 -7.70
C SER A 217 13.03 -3.08 -7.16
N ILE A 218 13.46 -2.34 -6.14
CA ILE A 218 14.69 -2.59 -5.36
C ILE A 218 14.34 -3.30 -4.03
N GLY A 219 13.12 -3.15 -3.53
CA GLY A 219 12.57 -3.91 -2.42
C GLY A 219 11.63 -5.06 -2.87
N PRO A 220 11.06 -5.83 -1.94
CA PRO A 220 11.29 -5.75 -0.49
C PRO A 220 12.69 -6.23 -0.09
N HIS A 221 13.29 -5.57 0.92
CA HIS A 221 14.59 -5.89 1.51
C HIS A 221 14.50 -6.92 2.65
N TRP A 222 13.29 -7.11 3.21
CA TRP A 222 13.05 -8.05 4.30
C TRP A 222 12.56 -9.39 3.74
N PHE A 223 13.49 -10.35 3.58
CA PHE A 223 13.22 -11.66 2.97
C PHE A 223 13.29 -12.83 3.97
N PHE A 224 13.43 -12.57 5.27
CA PHE A 224 13.87 -13.60 6.23
C PHE A 224 12.79 -14.52 6.82
N LEU A 225 11.52 -14.38 6.44
CA LEU A 225 10.42 -15.19 7.04
C LEU A 225 9.48 -15.83 6.04
N THR A 226 9.75 -15.79 4.73
CA THR A 226 9.20 -16.85 3.90
C THR A 226 10.02 -18.06 4.24
N ASP A 227 9.48 -18.83 5.18
CA ASP A 227 9.77 -20.23 5.39
C ASP A 227 10.42 -20.78 4.13
N SER A 228 11.65 -21.28 4.25
CA SER A 228 12.01 -22.37 3.37
C SER A 228 10.88 -23.35 3.54
N GLU A 229 9.99 -23.39 2.54
CA GLU A 229 9.11 -24.50 2.26
C GLU A 229 10.04 -25.71 2.06
N GLU A 230 10.70 -26.16 3.13
CA GLU A 230 10.75 -27.58 3.41
C GLU A 230 9.27 -27.93 3.52
N GLU A 231 8.72 -28.25 2.35
CA GLU A 231 7.52 -29.02 2.18
C GLU A 231 7.65 -30.18 3.16
N ASP A 232 7.17 -30.00 4.38
CA ASP A 232 6.74 -31.11 5.22
C ASP A 232 5.62 -31.74 4.39
N GLU A 233 6.02 -32.62 3.46
CA GLU A 233 5.20 -33.64 2.84
C GLU A 233 4.40 -34.21 3.99
N PHE A 234 3.16 -33.75 4.12
CA PHE A 234 2.19 -34.30 5.04
C PHE A 234 1.91 -35.70 4.50
N GLU A 235 2.80 -36.65 4.80
CA GLU A 235 2.61 -38.07 4.58
C GLU A 235 1.28 -38.39 5.25
N GLY A 236 0.26 -38.58 4.42
CA GLY A 236 -1.10 -38.73 4.86
C GLY A 236 -1.19 -39.85 5.89
N ASP A 237 -1.43 -39.46 7.14
CA ASP A 237 -1.88 -40.35 8.19
C ASP A 237 -3.28 -40.84 7.78
N ASP A 238 -3.29 -42.11 7.44
CA ASP A 238 -4.33 -42.91 6.89
C ASP A 238 -5.44 -43.15 7.91
N GLY A 239 -6.30 -42.13 8.06
CA GLY A 239 -7.73 -42.31 8.30
C GLY A 239 -8.13 -43.12 9.55
N GLU A 240 -8.17 -42.47 10.71
CA GLU A 240 -9.17 -42.82 11.71
C GLU A 240 -10.41 -41.91 11.56
N GLU A 241 -11.47 -42.49 11.04
CA GLU A 241 -12.81 -41.91 10.94
C GLU A 241 -13.37 -41.68 12.36
N VAL A 242 -13.15 -40.47 12.91
CA VAL A 242 -13.77 -40.08 14.18
C VAL A 242 -15.24 -39.79 13.94
N VAL A 243 -16.09 -40.80 14.16
CA VAL A 243 -17.55 -40.66 14.17
C VAL A 243 -17.95 -39.85 15.42
N TYR A 244 -18.26 -38.57 15.24
CA TYR A 244 -18.87 -37.76 16.30
C TYR A 244 -20.34 -38.15 16.45
N GLU A 245 -20.68 -38.83 17.55
CA GLU A 245 -22.09 -39.01 17.95
C GLU A 245 -22.69 -37.64 18.33
N VAL A 246 -23.62 -37.17 17.51
CA VAL A 246 -24.41 -35.96 17.79
C VAL A 246 -25.40 -36.27 18.92
N GLN A 247 -25.07 -35.87 20.14
CA GLN A 247 -26.06 -35.78 21.23
C GLN A 247 -27.01 -34.61 20.94
N THR A 248 -28.18 -34.91 20.39
CA THR A 248 -29.29 -33.95 20.30
C THR A 248 -29.99 -33.84 21.66
N ASP A 249 -29.51 -32.94 22.52
CA ASP A 249 -30.28 -32.55 23.69
C ASP A 249 -31.41 -31.61 23.27
N ARG A 250 -32.64 -32.13 23.41
CA ARG A 250 -33.90 -31.39 23.34
C ARG A 250 -33.88 -30.25 24.36
N LEU A 251 -33.74 -29.02 23.90
CA LEU A 251 -34.15 -27.85 24.67
C LEU A 251 -35.66 -27.62 24.48
N ASP A 252 -36.41 -28.05 25.48
CA ASP A 252 -37.81 -27.68 25.68
C ASP A 252 -37.93 -26.16 25.81
N GLY A 253 -38.94 -25.62 25.13
CA GLY A 253 -39.16 -24.18 25.01
C GLY A 253 -39.60 -23.52 26.31
N THR A 254 -39.32 -22.22 26.42
CA THR A 254 -40.13 -21.33 27.26
C THR A 254 -40.21 -19.95 26.64
N PHE A 255 -41.44 -19.61 26.25
CA PHE A 255 -41.94 -18.29 25.85
C PHE A 255 -41.54 -17.18 26.84
N MET A 256 -40.95 -16.08 26.35
CA MET A 256 -40.99 -14.78 27.06
C MET A 256 -42.01 -13.86 26.38
N LYS A 257 -43.05 -13.51 27.15
CA LYS A 257 -44.04 -12.48 26.82
C LYS A 257 -43.40 -11.09 26.88
N ARG A 258 -43.62 -10.31 25.82
CA ARG A 258 -43.46 -8.86 25.80
C ARG A 258 -44.48 -8.23 26.78
N ARG A 259 -44.03 -7.32 27.65
CA ARG A 259 -44.90 -6.38 28.37
C ARG A 259 -44.81 -5.02 27.70
N GLU A 260 -45.98 -4.41 27.54
CA GLU A 260 -46.22 -3.02 27.13
C GLU A 260 -45.70 -2.02 28.17
#